data_AF-A0AAD7YBQ6-F1
#
_entry.id   AF-A0AAD7YBQ6-F1
#
_cell.length_a   1.000
_cell.length_b   1.000
_cell.length_c   1.000
_cell.angle_alpha   90.00
_cell.angle_beta   90.00
_cell.angle_gamma   90.00
#
_symmetry.space_group_name_H-M   'P 1'
#
loop_
_entity.id
_entity.type
_entity.pdbx_description
1 polymer ?
#
loop_
_entity_poly.entity_id
_entity_poly.type
_entity_poly.pdbx_seq_one_letter_code
_entity_poly.pdbx_strand_id
1 'polypeptide(L)' 'MKLSLVFTLLVVLAGAMMTSAQNCICNLIYAPVCGADGVTYSNACFAGCARQRVVHEGMCVRNTTTSPP' A
#
# COMPACT_ATOMS: atom_id res chain seq x y z
N MET A 1 3.56 33.45 24.29
CA MET A 1 2.46 32.91 23.46
C MET A 1 2.91 32.47 22.06
N LYS A 2 3.75 33.24 21.34
CA LYS A 2 4.29 32.81 20.02
C LYS A 2 5.36 31.69 20.10
N LEU A 3 6.17 31.65 21.15
CA LEU A 3 7.25 30.65 21.31
C LEU A 3 6.72 29.21 21.48
N SER A 4 5.58 29.04 22.18
CA SER A 4 4.89 27.76 22.30
C SER A 4 4.32 27.29 20.95
N LEU A 5 3.78 28.20 20.14
CA LEU A 5 3.28 27.91 18.80
C LEU A 5 4.42 27.46 17.86
N VAL A 6 5.57 28.12 17.94
CA VAL A 6 6.77 27.75 17.18
C VAL A 6 7.27 26.37 17.62
N PHE A 7 7.31 26.08 18.91
CA PHE A 7 7.72 24.76 19.43
C PHE A 7 6.76 23.65 18.98
N THR A 8 5.44 23.87 19.07
CA THR A 8 4.45 22.90 18.59
C THR A 8 4.53 22.72 17.07
N LEU A 9 4.76 23.80 16.31
CA LEU A 9 4.93 23.72 14.86
C LEU A 9 6.17 22.91 14.49
N LEU A 10 7.30 23.12 15.17
CA LEU A 10 8.53 22.35 14.95
C LEU A 10 8.36 20.87 15.30
N VAL A 11 7.67 20.56 16.40
CA VAL A 11 7.37 19.18 16.80
C VAL A 11 6.40 18.50 15.81
N VAL A 12 5.38 19.21 15.32
CA VAL A 12 4.43 18.68 14.32
C VAL A 12 5.10 18.50 12.96
N LEU A 13 5.95 19.44 12.53
CA LEU A 13 6.72 19.34 11.28
C LEU A 13 7.75 18.20 11.34
N ALA A 14 8.38 17.97 12.49
CA ALA A 14 9.29 16.84 12.69
C ALA A 14 8.55 15.49 12.84
N GLY A 15 7.40 15.47 13.52
CA GLY A 15 6.58 14.28 13.73
C GLY A 15 5.80 13.80 12.51
N ALA A 16 5.54 14.69 11.54
CA ALA A 16 4.90 14.35 10.26
C ALA A 16 5.81 13.56 9.30
N MET A 17 7.09 13.35 9.64
CA MET A 17 8.08 12.71 8.76
C MET A 17 8.28 11.21 9.01
N MET A 18 7.42 10.56 9.80
CA MET A 18 7.41 9.09 9.94
C MET A 18 6.65 8.44 8.79
N THR A 19 7.08 8.66 7.55
CA THR A 19 6.59 7.89 6.42
C THR A 19 7.45 6.62 6.33
N SER A 20 7.04 5.58 7.05
CA SER A 20 7.71 4.29 6.96
C SER A 20 7.61 3.79 5.50
N ALA A 21 8.72 3.88 4.77
CA ALA A 21 9.01 2.97 3.69
C ALA A 21 9.16 1.60 4.36
N GLN A 22 8.01 0.93 4.55
CA GLN A 22 7.94 -0.37 5.19
C GLN A 22 8.78 -1.32 4.33
N ASN A 23 10.00 -1.63 4.77
CA ASN A 23 10.81 -2.64 4.11
C ASN A 23 10.09 -3.97 4.27
N CYS A 24 9.39 -4.36 3.23
CA CYS A 24 8.38 -5.39 3.32
C CYS A 24 8.99 -6.74 2.95
N ILE A 25 9.19 -7.59 3.95
CA ILE A 25 9.83 -8.89 3.76
C ILE A 25 8.76 -9.92 3.46
N CYS A 26 8.75 -10.41 2.22
CA CYS A 26 7.86 -11.46 1.77
C CYS A 26 8.65 -12.69 1.32
N ASN A 27 8.08 -13.87 1.54
CA ASN A 27 8.58 -15.07 0.89
C ASN A 27 8.32 -15.00 -0.63
N LEU A 28 9.06 -15.81 -1.39
CA LEU A 28 8.95 -15.88 -2.84
C LEU A 28 7.98 -16.98 -3.31
N ILE A 29 7.10 -17.48 -2.44
CA ILE A 29 6.09 -18.48 -2.82
C ILE A 29 5.09 -17.80 -3.76
N TYR A 30 4.88 -18.41 -4.92
CA TYR A 30 3.89 -17.94 -5.88
C TYR A 30 2.51 -18.51 -5.54
N ALA A 31 1.63 -17.66 -5.04
CA ALA A 31 0.24 -17.95 -4.67
C ALA A 31 -0.61 -16.71 -4.98
N PRO A 32 -0.91 -16.45 -6.27
CA PRO A 32 -1.37 -15.15 -6.73
C PRO A 32 -2.71 -14.75 -6.11
N VAL A 33 -2.89 -13.44 -5.92
CA VAL A 33 -4.14 -12.84 -5.44
C VAL A 33 -4.48 -11.59 -6.24
N CYS A 34 -5.78 -11.30 -6.37
CA CYS A 34 -6.25 -10.09 -7.03
C CYS A 34 -6.50 -8.99 -5.99
N GLY A 35 -5.81 -7.86 -6.14
CA GLY A 35 -6.02 -6.68 -5.31
C GLY A 35 -7.29 -5.90 -5.69
N ALA A 36 -7.77 -5.04 -4.79
CA ALA A 36 -8.93 -4.17 -5.02
C ALA A 36 -8.71 -3.07 -6.08
N ASP A 37 -7.51 -2.99 -6.63
CA ASP A 37 -7.01 -2.07 -7.66
C ASP A 37 -6.91 -2.79 -9.00
N GLY A 38 -7.31 -4.06 -9.07
CA GLY A 38 -7.21 -4.88 -10.27
C GLY A 38 -5.78 -5.32 -10.57
N VAL A 39 -4.85 -5.19 -9.63
CA VAL A 39 -3.46 -5.66 -9.78
C VAL A 39 -3.33 -7.08 -9.22
N THR A 40 -2.74 -7.96 -10.00
CA THR A 40 -2.32 -9.29 -9.55
C THR A 40 -1.04 -9.16 -8.73
N TYR A 41 -1.07 -9.59 -7.47
CA TYR A 41 0.11 -9.70 -6.62
C TYR A 41 0.59 -11.15 -6.56
N SER A 42 1.91 -11.37 -6.54
CA SER A 42 2.52 -12.73 -6.53
C SER A 42 2.07 -13.57 -5.34
N ASN A 43 1.77 -12.93 -4.20
CA ASN A 43 1.10 -13.52 -3.06
C ASN A 43 0.46 -12.45 -2.16
N ALA A 44 -0.30 -12.88 -1.16
CA ALA A 44 -0.98 -12.00 -0.21
C ALA A 44 -0.03 -11.09 0.60
N CYS A 45 1.21 -11.53 0.85
CA CYS A 45 2.19 -10.68 1.51
C CYS A 45 2.52 -9.45 0.66
N PHE A 46 2.83 -9.64 -0.63
CA PHE A 46 3.11 -8.52 -1.54
C PHE A 46 1.91 -7.58 -1.70
N ALA A 47 0.67 -8.09 -1.68
CA ALA A 47 -0.54 -7.26 -1.65
C ALA A 47 -0.59 -6.38 -0.39
N GLY A 48 -0.37 -6.98 0.79
CA GLY A 48 -0.32 -6.24 2.06
C GLY A 48 0.81 -5.20 2.11
N CYS A 49 1.95 -5.49 1.48
CA CYS A 49 3.07 -4.54 1.36
C CYS A 49 2.74 -3.33 0.51
N ALA A 50 1.94 -3.51 -0.54
CA ALA A 50 1.36 -2.42 -1.31
C ALA A 50 0.16 -1.76 -0.61
N ARG A 51 -0.14 -2.15 0.64
CA ARG A 51 -1.31 -1.73 1.43
C ARG A 51 -2.62 -1.99 0.71
N GLN A 52 -2.66 -3.10 -0.01
CA GLN A 52 -3.78 -3.44 -0.86
C GLN A 52 -4.59 -4.62 -0.35
N ARG A 53 -5.92 -4.44 -0.34
CA ARG A 53 -6.87 -5.48 0.06
C ARG A 53 -6.99 -6.53 -1.04
N VAL A 54 -6.90 -7.80 -0.67
CA VAL A 54 -7.22 -8.92 -1.55
C VAL A 54 -8.73 -9.04 -1.74
N VAL A 55 -9.17 -9.11 -3.00
CA VAL A 55 -10.57 -9.31 -3.39
C VAL A 55 -10.89 -10.79 -3.57
N HIS A 56 -10.00 -11.53 -4.25
CA HIS A 56 -10.13 -12.97 -4.43
C HIS A 56 -8.76 -13.63 -4.63
N GLU A 57 -8.71 -14.94 -4.42
CA GLU A 57 -7.55 -15.78 -4.74
C GLU A 57 -7.41 -15.93 -6.26
N GLY A 58 -6.17 -16.11 -6.73
CA GLY A 58 -5.85 -16.16 -8.16
C GLY A 58 -5.55 -14.79 -8.77
N MET A 59 -5.22 -14.79 -10.06
CA MET A 59 -4.88 -13.58 -10.81
C MET A 59 -6.13 -12.74 -11.11
N CYS A 60 -5.98 -11.41 -11.20
CA CYS A 60 -7.04 -10.57 -11.70
C CYS A 60 -7.36 -10.91 -13.16
N VAL A 61 -8.65 -11.04 -13.48
CA VAL A 61 -9.12 -11.21 -14.85
C VAL A 61 -9.39 -9.83 -15.42
N ARG A 62 -8.65 -9.42 -16.47
CA ARG A 62 -9.07 -8.27 -17.26
C ARG A 62 -10.31 -8.67 -18.04
N ASN A 63 -11.47 -8.23 -17.58
CA ASN A 63 -12.66 -8.35 -18.39
C ASN A 63 -12.55 -7.34 -19.54
N THR A 64 -12.28 -7.82 -20.75
CA THR A 64 -12.08 -6.99 -21.95
C THR A 64 -13.33 -6.20 -22.35
N THR A 65 -14.46 -6.39 -21.65
CA THR A 65 -15.69 -5.63 -21.85
C THR A 65 -15.81 -4.36 -21.01
N THR A 66 -14.91 -4.10 -20.05
CA THR A 66 -15.06 -2.95 -19.12
C THR A 66 -13.87 -1.97 -19.09
N SER A 67 -12.83 -2.18 -19.89
CA SER A 67 -11.72 -1.24 -20.01
C SER A 67 -11.56 -0.79 -21.47
N PRO A 68 -11.74 0.50 -21.80
CA PRO A 68 -11.44 1.01 -23.13
C PRO A 68 -9.92 0.94 -23.41
N PRO A 69 -9.52 0.93 -24.69
CA PRO A 69 -8.11 0.94 -25.10
C PRO A 69 -7.34 2.16 -24.61
#